data_AF-V3ZIB5-F1
#
_entry.id   AF-V3ZIB5-F1
#
_cell.length_a   1.000
_cell.length_b   1.000
_cell.length_c   1.000
_cell.angle_alpha   90.00
_cell.angle_beta   90.00
_cell.angle_gamma   90.00
#
_symmetry.space_group_name_H-M   'P 1'
#
loop_
_entity.id
_entity.type
_entity.pdbx_description
1 polymer ?
#
loop_
_entity_poly.entity_id
_entity_poly.type
_entity_poly.pdbx_seq_one_letter_code
_entity_poly.pdbx_strand_id
1 'polypeptide(L)'
;MAAKFHILDLPPELLLNILSYLPATDVSSVCQTCTKLNEVADQEIVWQNLIKSEFNIKNHIGCYDGSYKDVYTKVLHKYKDMLGIWQPEMGSYGGLLHIKLRDGRIIGEECFAPVDPDVYHNLRKKVLFSIQLSEDTTHEEILCYRGFDRPHPSSIQWTEAGTVKFHCSDSDRHKHPEGKQKEFESWLVEETGQRPSEFFVHGQELLLMKFLVTTQLGCTYDLTRLSFPQPEANVIVQPGLFKGNYGGHGIELIMLTYLPDMMAEGKKITGDPNVPANKISLYIDLRRPMFLNRDQQQTIDLLQQIDIPDSPPDSYPHNLPPQPFRVPDDCFERFSGTPHKCIGRFHAKGQIAGHDFSNPSRTPGHWVVFDENTFGFLWLELKSFSLYSRVQEHFD
;
A
#
# COMPACT_ATOMS: atom_id res chain seq x y z
N MET A 1 -55.91 32.48 5.78
CA MET A 1 -55.56 31.08 6.07
C MET A 1 -54.25 30.79 5.36
N ALA A 2 -53.16 30.52 6.08
CA ALA A 2 -51.94 30.03 5.44
C ALA A 2 -52.25 28.64 4.86
N ALA A 3 -51.97 28.42 3.58
CA ALA A 3 -52.10 27.10 2.98
C ALA A 3 -51.18 26.14 3.75
N LYS A 4 -51.74 25.04 4.28
CA LYS A 4 -50.94 23.97 4.86
C LYS A 4 -50.26 23.25 3.70
N PHE A 5 -48.94 23.37 3.62
CA PHE A 5 -48.12 22.70 2.64
C PHE A 5 -47.57 21.40 3.26
N HIS A 6 -47.84 20.26 2.64
CA HIS A 6 -47.32 18.96 3.07
C HIS A 6 -46.14 18.55 2.18
N ILE A 7 -45.19 17.79 2.71
CA ILE A 7 -44.03 17.33 1.92
C ILE A 7 -44.45 16.54 0.67
N LEU A 8 -45.56 15.82 0.75
CA LEU A 8 -46.13 15.06 -0.37
C LEU A 8 -46.72 15.95 -1.47
N ASP A 9 -46.86 17.25 -1.25
CA ASP A 9 -47.29 18.21 -2.29
C ASP A 9 -46.13 18.62 -3.20
N LEU A 10 -44.89 18.25 -2.86
CA LEU A 10 -43.72 18.51 -3.69
C LEU A 10 -43.73 17.64 -4.97
N PRO A 11 -43.22 18.19 -6.09
CA PRO A 11 -42.89 17.43 -7.28
C PRO A 11 -41.88 16.30 -6.99
N PRO A 12 -41.94 15.18 -7.72
CA PRO A 12 -41.00 14.05 -7.55
C PRO A 12 -39.53 14.45 -7.62
N GLU A 13 -39.17 15.42 -8.45
CA GLU A 13 -37.80 15.91 -8.64
C GLU A 13 -37.27 16.59 -7.37
N LEU A 14 -38.13 17.34 -6.66
CA LEU A 14 -37.75 17.97 -5.39
C LEU A 14 -37.65 16.93 -4.28
N LEU A 15 -38.55 15.94 -4.26
CA LEU A 15 -38.48 14.82 -3.32
C LEU A 15 -37.20 14.02 -3.52
N LEU A 16 -36.87 13.69 -4.77
CA LEU A 16 -35.63 13.00 -5.15
C LEU A 16 -34.39 13.77 -4.71
N ASN A 17 -34.36 15.09 -4.97
CA ASN A 17 -33.28 15.95 -4.52
C ASN A 17 -33.16 15.91 -2.98
N ILE A 18 -34.27 16.01 -2.25
CA ILE A 18 -34.27 15.90 -0.78
C ILE A 18 -33.72 14.54 -0.33
N LEU A 19 -34.19 13.43 -0.92
CA LEU A 19 -33.72 12.08 -0.57
C LEU A 19 -32.22 11.90 -0.85
N SER A 20 -31.67 12.59 -1.85
CA SER A 20 -30.24 12.50 -2.18
C SER A 20 -29.30 13.09 -1.13
N TYR A 21 -29.82 13.87 -0.17
CA TYR A 21 -29.06 14.40 0.98
C TYR A 21 -29.18 13.54 2.24
N LEU A 22 -30.03 12.50 2.22
CA LEU A 22 -30.21 11.61 3.36
C LEU A 22 -29.21 10.46 3.29
N PRO A 23 -28.72 9.92 4.42
CA PRO A 23 -28.00 8.65 4.44
C PRO A 23 -28.93 7.50 4.06
N ALA A 24 -28.39 6.38 3.60
CA ALA A 24 -29.22 5.28 3.11
C ALA A 24 -30.16 4.68 4.18
N THR A 25 -29.77 4.72 5.46
CA THR A 25 -30.62 4.29 6.58
C THR A 25 -31.90 5.11 6.69
N ASP A 26 -31.80 6.41 6.41
CA ASP A 26 -32.93 7.34 6.48
C ASP A 26 -33.79 7.21 5.22
N VAL A 27 -33.18 7.04 4.05
CA VAL A 27 -33.91 6.73 2.81
C VAL A 27 -34.74 5.45 2.97
N SER A 28 -34.17 4.41 3.61
CA SER A 28 -34.87 3.16 3.95
C SER A 28 -36.05 3.39 4.91
N SER A 29 -35.92 4.33 5.85
CA SER A 29 -37.01 4.69 6.76
C SER A 29 -38.11 5.47 6.04
N VAL A 30 -37.74 6.42 5.18
CA VAL A 30 -38.67 7.25 4.42
C VAL A 30 -39.48 6.42 3.42
N CYS A 31 -38.88 5.45 2.74
CA CYS A 31 -39.57 4.63 1.75
C CYS A 31 -40.65 3.72 2.35
N GLN A 32 -40.65 3.51 3.67
CA GLN A 32 -41.66 2.73 4.40
C GLN A 32 -42.88 3.58 4.80
N THR A 33 -42.83 4.90 4.64
CA THR A 33 -43.89 5.81 5.15
C THR A 33 -45.11 5.90 4.23
N CYS A 34 -44.92 5.90 2.90
CA CYS A 34 -46.01 5.92 1.93
C CYS A 34 -45.55 5.50 0.52
N THR A 35 -46.52 5.15 -0.34
CA THR A 35 -46.26 4.71 -1.72
C THR A 35 -45.51 5.76 -2.56
N LYS A 36 -45.90 7.04 -2.46
CA LYS A 36 -45.25 8.11 -3.25
C LYS A 36 -43.76 8.24 -2.93
N LEU A 37 -43.40 8.18 -1.64
CA LEU A 37 -42.00 8.26 -1.22
C LEU A 37 -41.23 6.97 -1.52
N ASN A 38 -41.91 5.82 -1.50
CA ASN A 38 -41.35 4.55 -1.93
C ASN A 38 -40.94 4.59 -3.41
N GLU A 39 -41.83 5.03 -4.30
CA GLU A 39 -41.58 5.14 -5.75
C GLU A 39 -40.44 6.12 -6.09
N VAL A 40 -40.34 7.23 -5.35
CA VAL A 40 -39.24 8.19 -5.51
C VAL A 40 -37.92 7.61 -5.00
N ALA A 41 -37.94 6.90 -3.86
CA ALA A 41 -36.74 6.24 -3.32
C ALA A 41 -36.27 5.06 -4.19
N ASP A 42 -37.14 4.47 -5.00
CA ASP A 42 -36.79 3.38 -5.91
C ASP A 42 -36.02 3.84 -7.16
N GLN A 43 -35.97 5.16 -7.41
CA GLN A 43 -35.24 5.70 -8.55
C GLN A 43 -33.73 5.49 -8.43
N GLU A 44 -33.11 4.95 -9.48
CA GLU A 44 -31.67 4.62 -9.56
C GLU A 44 -30.76 5.81 -9.20
N ILE A 45 -31.17 7.02 -9.55
CA ILE A 45 -30.41 8.25 -9.28
C ILE A 45 -30.25 8.52 -7.77
N VAL A 46 -31.21 8.10 -6.93
CA VAL A 46 -31.10 8.23 -5.46
C VAL A 46 -29.93 7.38 -4.97
N TRP A 47 -29.89 6.11 -5.38
CA TRP A 47 -28.86 5.16 -4.98
C TRP A 47 -27.49 5.48 -5.58
N GLN A 48 -27.43 5.99 -6.81
CA GLN A 48 -26.19 6.53 -7.38
C GLN A 48 -25.62 7.66 -6.53
N ASN A 49 -26.46 8.58 -6.05
CA ASN A 49 -26.03 9.71 -5.23
C ASN A 49 -25.60 9.26 -3.83
N LEU A 50 -26.32 8.31 -3.23
CA LEU A 50 -25.91 7.66 -1.99
C LEU A 50 -24.52 7.04 -2.13
N ILE A 51 -24.27 6.26 -3.18
CA ILE A 51 -22.95 5.65 -3.40
C ILE A 51 -21.87 6.72 -3.57
N LYS A 52 -22.12 7.74 -4.39
CA LYS A 52 -21.13 8.83 -4.60
C LYS A 52 -20.79 9.56 -3.31
N SER A 53 -21.81 9.87 -2.50
CA SER A 53 -21.65 10.64 -1.26
C SER A 53 -21.00 9.83 -0.14
N GLU A 54 -21.41 8.57 0.06
CA GLU A 54 -20.93 7.74 1.17
C GLU A 54 -19.53 7.15 0.92
N PHE A 55 -19.18 6.87 -0.34
CA PHE A 55 -17.91 6.21 -0.68
C PHE A 55 -16.85 7.17 -1.22
N ASN A 56 -17.12 8.49 -1.20
CA ASN A 56 -16.21 9.53 -1.68
C ASN A 56 -15.67 9.27 -3.11
N ILE A 57 -16.50 8.64 -3.94
CA ILE A 57 -16.13 8.23 -5.29
C ILE A 57 -16.22 9.47 -6.19
N LYS A 58 -15.10 10.19 -6.29
CA LYS A 58 -14.98 11.41 -7.11
C LYS A 58 -15.21 11.16 -8.61
N ASN A 59 -15.02 9.93 -9.07
CA ASN A 59 -15.20 9.52 -10.46
C ASN A 59 -16.18 8.36 -10.52
N HIS A 60 -17.25 8.51 -11.32
CA HIS A 60 -18.28 7.50 -11.65
C HIS A 60 -17.94 6.05 -11.27
N ILE A 61 -18.91 5.34 -10.67
CA ILE A 61 -18.88 3.88 -10.38
C ILE A 61 -18.43 3.04 -11.58
N GLY A 62 -18.42 3.62 -12.79
CA GLY A 62 -17.94 3.05 -14.03
C GLY A 62 -19.09 2.97 -15.01
N CYS A 63 -18.94 2.13 -16.04
CA CYS A 63 -20.04 1.74 -16.91
C CYS A 63 -20.78 0.57 -16.24
N TYR A 64 -21.54 0.86 -15.18
CA TYR A 64 -22.41 -0.14 -14.54
C TYR A 64 -23.80 -0.10 -15.16
N ASP A 65 -24.25 -1.24 -15.68
CA ASP A 65 -25.50 -1.42 -16.41
C ASP A 65 -26.64 -2.02 -15.56
N GLY A 66 -26.36 -2.44 -14.32
CA GLY A 66 -27.36 -2.97 -13.39
C GLY A 66 -27.96 -1.93 -12.43
N SER A 67 -28.69 -2.41 -11.42
CA SER A 67 -29.34 -1.56 -10.42
C SER A 67 -28.38 -1.12 -9.31
N TYR A 68 -28.23 0.19 -9.14
CA TYR A 68 -27.45 0.79 -8.06
C TYR A 68 -28.08 0.51 -6.69
N LYS A 69 -29.40 0.38 -6.63
CA LYS A 69 -30.11 -0.05 -5.42
C LYS A 69 -29.69 -1.45 -5.00
N ASP A 70 -29.67 -2.39 -5.94
CA ASP A 70 -29.26 -3.77 -5.66
C ASP A 70 -27.80 -3.83 -5.23
N VAL A 71 -26.89 -3.17 -5.95
CA VAL A 71 -25.47 -3.13 -5.59
C VAL A 71 -25.28 -2.51 -4.20
N TYR A 72 -25.96 -1.41 -3.92
CA TYR A 72 -25.87 -0.76 -2.62
C TYR A 72 -26.35 -1.70 -1.51
N THR A 73 -27.57 -2.23 -1.64
CA THR A 73 -28.24 -2.96 -0.55
C THR A 73 -27.68 -4.37 -0.34
N LYS A 74 -27.29 -5.07 -1.40
CA LYS A 74 -26.82 -6.46 -1.32
C LYS A 74 -25.30 -6.59 -1.19
N VAL A 75 -24.54 -5.63 -1.73
CA VAL A 75 -23.06 -5.68 -1.72
C VAL A 75 -22.48 -4.56 -0.85
N LEU A 76 -22.62 -3.30 -1.27
CA LEU A 76 -21.83 -2.21 -0.68
C LEU A 76 -22.15 -2.00 0.79
N HIS A 77 -23.42 -1.99 1.18
CA HIS A 77 -23.79 -1.79 2.58
C HIS A 77 -23.22 -2.88 3.50
N LYS A 78 -23.09 -4.12 3.00
CA LYS A 78 -22.54 -5.27 3.73
C LYS A 78 -21.01 -5.24 3.84
N TYR A 79 -20.33 -4.73 2.82
CA TYR A 79 -18.87 -4.80 2.70
C TYR A 79 -18.17 -3.43 2.69
N LYS A 80 -18.88 -2.33 2.93
CA LYS A 80 -18.33 -0.96 2.94
C LYS A 80 -17.12 -0.80 3.85
N ASP A 81 -17.17 -1.43 5.02
CA ASP A 81 -16.11 -1.38 6.01
C ASP A 81 -14.86 -2.16 5.58
N MET A 82 -14.86 -2.81 4.42
CA MET A 82 -13.66 -3.40 3.83
C MET A 82 -12.89 -2.43 2.94
N LEU A 83 -13.48 -1.33 2.50
CA LEU A 83 -12.83 -0.41 1.57
C LEU A 83 -11.59 0.25 2.22
N GLY A 84 -10.60 0.55 1.40
CA GLY A 84 -9.32 1.14 1.79
C GLY A 84 -8.16 0.15 1.68
N ILE A 85 -7.12 0.38 2.49
CA ILE A 85 -5.83 -0.30 2.34
C ILE A 85 -5.58 -1.30 3.46
N TRP A 86 -5.04 -2.46 3.06
CA TRP A 86 -4.83 -3.61 3.91
C TRP A 86 -3.46 -4.24 3.66
N GLN A 87 -2.93 -4.89 4.69
CA GLN A 87 -1.73 -5.69 4.63
C GLN A 87 -2.11 -7.16 4.81
N PRO A 88 -1.81 -8.03 3.83
CA PRO A 88 -1.96 -9.46 4.01
C PRO A 88 -0.85 -10.04 4.90
N GLU A 89 -1.22 -10.97 5.78
CA GLU A 89 -0.30 -11.67 6.66
C GLU A 89 0.40 -12.84 5.94
N MET A 90 1.41 -12.50 5.13
CA MET A 90 2.17 -13.46 4.31
C MET A 90 3.53 -13.82 4.92
N GLY A 91 3.52 -14.27 6.19
CA GLY A 91 4.75 -14.58 6.92
C GLY A 91 5.67 -13.37 7.03
N SER A 92 6.94 -13.52 6.62
CA SER A 92 7.90 -12.41 6.63
C SER A 92 7.70 -11.39 5.50
N TYR A 93 6.95 -11.73 4.45
CA TYR A 93 6.87 -10.92 3.24
C TYR A 93 5.82 -9.82 3.27
N GLY A 94 4.73 -10.02 4.01
CA GLY A 94 3.61 -9.06 4.03
C GLY A 94 3.00 -8.83 2.64
N GLY A 95 2.58 -7.59 2.37
CA GLY A 95 1.99 -7.20 1.08
C GLY A 95 1.26 -5.87 1.17
N LEU A 96 0.67 -5.44 0.06
CA LEU A 96 -0.22 -4.29 0.03
C LEU A 96 -1.45 -4.65 -0.81
N LEU A 97 -2.63 -4.50 -0.23
CA LEU A 97 -3.90 -4.76 -0.88
C LEU A 97 -4.77 -3.51 -0.83
N HIS A 98 -5.23 -3.05 -1.99
CA HIS A 98 -6.20 -1.96 -2.10
C HIS A 98 -7.58 -2.53 -2.41
N ILE A 99 -8.51 -2.39 -1.48
CA ILE A 99 -9.91 -2.79 -1.64
C ILE A 99 -10.72 -1.55 -2.00
N LYS A 100 -11.28 -1.52 -3.21
CA LYS A 100 -11.98 -0.33 -3.76
C LYS A 100 -13.22 -0.71 -4.55
N LEU A 101 -14.14 0.25 -4.72
CA LEU A 101 -15.27 0.10 -5.62
C LEU A 101 -14.84 0.42 -7.05
N ARG A 102 -15.15 -0.48 -8.00
CA ARG A 102 -14.94 -0.27 -9.43
C ARG A 102 -15.96 -1.07 -10.24
N ASP A 103 -16.57 -0.43 -11.23
CA ASP A 103 -17.52 -1.03 -12.17
C ASP A 103 -18.67 -1.78 -11.46
N GLY A 104 -19.18 -1.22 -10.35
CA GLY A 104 -20.25 -1.80 -9.52
C GLY A 104 -19.82 -2.99 -8.65
N ARG A 105 -18.51 -3.23 -8.51
CA ARG A 105 -17.95 -4.37 -7.77
C ARG A 105 -16.88 -3.89 -6.78
N ILE A 106 -16.81 -4.52 -5.62
CA ILE A 106 -15.68 -4.31 -4.71
C ILE A 106 -14.53 -5.19 -5.22
N ILE A 107 -13.38 -4.61 -5.49
CA ILE A 107 -12.21 -5.30 -6.01
C ILE A 107 -11.08 -5.19 -4.98
N GLY A 108 -10.52 -6.34 -4.59
CA GLY A 108 -9.25 -6.41 -3.89
C GLY A 108 -8.11 -6.48 -4.89
N GLU A 109 -7.29 -5.44 -4.99
CA GLU A 109 -6.17 -5.33 -5.92
C GLU A 109 -4.84 -5.38 -5.16
N GLU A 110 -4.08 -6.46 -5.34
CA GLU A 110 -2.72 -6.60 -4.81
C GLU A 110 -1.79 -5.62 -5.54
N CYS A 111 -1.02 -4.88 -4.75
CA CYS A 111 -0.07 -3.89 -5.22
C CYS A 111 1.35 -4.37 -4.89
N PHE A 112 2.15 -4.61 -5.93
CA PHE A 112 3.51 -5.12 -5.82
C PHE A 112 4.51 -4.03 -6.16
N ALA A 113 5.69 -4.09 -5.56
CA ALA A 113 6.81 -3.23 -5.93
C ALA A 113 7.12 -3.34 -7.44
N PRO A 114 7.65 -2.27 -8.07
CA PRO A 114 8.16 -2.35 -9.43
C PRO A 114 9.29 -3.38 -9.55
N VAL A 115 9.63 -3.72 -10.78
CA VAL A 115 10.78 -4.58 -11.07
C VAL A 115 12.06 -3.87 -10.61
N ASP A 116 12.83 -4.58 -9.79
CA ASP A 116 14.14 -4.12 -9.30
C ASP A 116 15.12 -3.91 -10.48
N PRO A 117 15.99 -2.87 -10.45
CA PRO A 117 16.28 -1.97 -9.34
C PRO A 117 15.56 -0.61 -9.35
N ASP A 118 14.68 -0.36 -10.32
CA ASP A 118 14.10 0.98 -10.51
C ASP A 118 12.94 1.27 -9.56
N VAL A 119 13.22 2.07 -8.52
CA VAL A 119 12.24 2.49 -7.50
C VAL A 119 11.25 3.55 -7.98
N TYR A 120 11.50 4.22 -9.11
CA TYR A 120 10.65 5.30 -9.59
C TYR A 120 9.42 4.81 -10.34
N HIS A 121 9.46 3.60 -10.88
CA HIS A 121 8.29 2.99 -11.51
C HIS A 121 7.11 2.81 -10.55
N ASN A 122 5.91 2.81 -11.14
CA ASN A 122 4.66 2.57 -10.43
C ASN A 122 4.58 1.14 -9.90
N LEU A 123 3.76 0.96 -8.86
CA LEU A 123 3.41 -0.36 -8.34
C LEU A 123 2.71 -1.19 -9.44
N ARG A 124 3.11 -2.44 -9.54
CA ARG A 124 2.42 -3.44 -10.36
C ARG A 124 1.13 -3.84 -9.64
N LYS A 125 0.07 -4.12 -10.39
CA LYS A 125 -1.26 -4.37 -9.82
C LYS A 125 -1.85 -5.67 -10.35
N LYS A 126 -2.49 -6.44 -9.47
CA LYS A 126 -3.26 -7.65 -9.85
C LYS A 126 -4.54 -7.74 -9.06
N VAL A 127 -5.62 -8.12 -9.71
CA VAL A 127 -6.87 -8.43 -9.01
C VAL A 127 -6.71 -9.75 -8.28
N LEU A 128 -6.98 -9.74 -6.99
CA LEU A 128 -6.99 -10.93 -6.14
C LEU A 128 -8.39 -11.49 -5.99
N PHE A 129 -9.37 -10.63 -5.70
CA PHE A 129 -10.77 -11.01 -5.57
C PHE A 129 -11.72 -9.91 -6.02
N SER A 130 -12.97 -10.29 -6.29
CA SER A 130 -14.10 -9.37 -6.39
C SER A 130 -15.24 -9.78 -5.47
N ILE A 131 -16.04 -8.81 -5.05
CA ILE A 131 -17.38 -8.99 -4.48
C ILE A 131 -18.34 -8.26 -5.40
N GLN A 132 -19.31 -9.00 -5.95
CA GLN A 132 -20.20 -8.52 -7.00
C GLN A 132 -21.58 -9.17 -6.86
N LEU A 133 -22.57 -8.65 -7.57
CA LEU A 133 -23.84 -9.36 -7.72
C LEU A 133 -23.68 -10.53 -8.69
N SER A 134 -24.42 -11.60 -8.43
CA SER A 134 -24.60 -12.72 -9.34
C SER A 134 -25.20 -12.25 -10.68
N GLU A 135 -25.03 -13.04 -11.73
CA GLU A 135 -25.57 -12.72 -13.07
C GLU A 135 -27.10 -12.53 -13.07
N ASP A 136 -27.81 -13.28 -12.23
CA ASP A 136 -29.26 -13.17 -12.04
C ASP A 136 -29.67 -12.07 -11.04
N THR A 137 -28.71 -11.33 -10.48
CA THR A 137 -28.87 -10.22 -9.51
C THR A 137 -29.51 -10.60 -8.17
N THR A 138 -29.63 -11.88 -7.86
CA THR A 138 -30.37 -12.34 -6.66
C THR A 138 -29.54 -12.31 -5.38
N HIS A 139 -28.22 -12.50 -5.48
CA HIS A 139 -27.32 -12.59 -4.33
C HIS A 139 -25.93 -12.04 -4.66
N GLU A 140 -25.10 -11.87 -3.64
CA GLU A 140 -23.70 -11.55 -3.81
C GLU A 140 -22.85 -12.79 -4.08
N GLU A 141 -21.82 -12.63 -4.92
CA GLU A 141 -20.79 -13.62 -5.18
C GLU A 141 -19.43 -13.04 -4.84
N ILE A 142 -18.58 -13.86 -4.24
CA ILE A 142 -17.18 -13.51 -3.94
C ILE A 142 -16.28 -14.41 -4.79
N LEU A 143 -15.54 -13.82 -5.71
CA LEU A 143 -14.71 -14.55 -6.67
C LEU A 143 -13.23 -14.32 -6.41
N CYS A 144 -12.45 -15.41 -6.43
CA CYS A 144 -11.00 -15.41 -6.42
C CYS A 144 -10.49 -15.33 -7.87
N TYR A 145 -9.49 -14.49 -8.11
CA TYR A 145 -8.83 -14.28 -9.40
C TYR A 145 -7.40 -14.82 -9.43
N ARG A 146 -6.94 -15.42 -8.33
CA ARG A 146 -5.60 -15.99 -8.24
C ARG A 146 -5.51 -17.27 -9.07
N GLY A 147 -4.37 -17.45 -9.74
CA GLY A 147 -4.07 -18.66 -10.51
C GLY A 147 -4.04 -18.39 -12.01
N PHE A 148 -4.22 -19.48 -12.76
CA PHE A 148 -4.16 -19.50 -14.22
C PHE A 148 -5.49 -19.90 -14.87
N ASP A 149 -6.48 -20.25 -14.05
CA ASP A 149 -7.85 -20.54 -14.50
C ASP A 149 -8.75 -19.30 -14.36
N ARG A 150 -9.97 -19.42 -14.86
CA ARG A 150 -11.04 -18.41 -14.72
C ARG A 150 -11.44 -18.22 -13.24
N PRO A 151 -11.99 -17.04 -12.89
CA PRO A 151 -12.38 -16.74 -11.52
C PRO A 151 -13.31 -17.81 -10.92
N HIS A 152 -13.16 -18.07 -9.63
CA HIS A 152 -13.83 -19.16 -8.93
C HIS A 152 -14.30 -18.75 -7.53
N PRO A 153 -15.23 -19.50 -6.90
CA PRO A 153 -15.77 -19.11 -5.61
C PRO A 153 -14.72 -18.96 -4.51
N SER A 154 -14.95 -17.98 -3.65
CA SER A 154 -14.18 -17.70 -2.44
C SER A 154 -15.09 -17.16 -1.34
N SER A 155 -14.52 -16.90 -0.17
CA SER A 155 -15.26 -16.35 0.97
C SER A 155 -14.43 -15.34 1.73
N ILE A 156 -15.14 -14.42 2.38
CA ILE A 156 -14.57 -13.36 3.20
C ILE A 156 -15.30 -13.35 4.53
N GLN A 157 -14.55 -13.33 5.63
CA GLN A 157 -15.09 -13.36 6.99
C GLN A 157 -14.40 -12.31 7.86
N TRP A 158 -15.20 -11.58 8.64
CA TRP A 158 -14.68 -10.70 9.69
C TRP A 158 -14.27 -11.53 10.91
N THR A 159 -13.13 -11.21 11.50
CA THR A 159 -12.69 -11.81 12.77
C THR A 159 -13.12 -10.92 13.95
N GLU A 160 -13.15 -11.51 15.15
CA GLU A 160 -13.42 -10.76 16.40
C GLU A 160 -12.36 -9.67 16.68
N ALA A 161 -11.15 -9.82 16.11
CA ALA A 161 -10.06 -8.88 16.24
C ALA A 161 -10.16 -7.67 15.27
N GLY A 162 -11.22 -7.61 14.45
CA GLY A 162 -11.39 -6.56 13.43
C GLY A 162 -10.52 -6.73 12.18
N THR A 163 -9.89 -7.91 12.01
CA THR A 163 -9.21 -8.29 10.76
C THR A 163 -10.20 -8.96 9.80
N VAL A 164 -9.83 -9.02 8.52
CA VAL A 164 -10.62 -9.70 7.49
C VAL A 164 -9.88 -10.94 7.01
N LYS A 165 -10.51 -12.10 7.08
CA LYS A 165 -9.97 -13.35 6.55
C LYS A 165 -10.47 -13.57 5.13
N PHE A 166 -9.56 -13.69 4.18
CA PHE A 166 -9.85 -14.15 2.83
C PHE A 166 -9.60 -15.65 2.73
N HIS A 167 -10.51 -16.40 2.11
CA HIS A 167 -10.36 -17.84 1.89
C HIS A 167 -10.80 -18.21 0.47
N CYS A 168 -9.88 -18.77 -0.30
CA CYS A 168 -10.15 -19.36 -1.60
C CYS A 168 -10.70 -20.79 -1.44
N SER A 169 -11.82 -21.09 -2.08
CA SER A 169 -12.50 -22.39 -1.94
C SER A 169 -11.89 -23.52 -2.77
N ASP A 170 -11.07 -23.20 -3.77
CA ASP A 170 -10.45 -24.17 -4.69
C ASP A 170 -9.00 -23.75 -5.01
N SER A 171 -8.05 -24.30 -4.26
CA SER A 171 -6.61 -24.05 -4.46
C SER A 171 -6.03 -24.76 -5.68
N ASP A 172 -6.71 -25.78 -6.21
CA ASP A 172 -6.19 -26.50 -7.39
C ASP A 172 -6.20 -25.61 -8.63
N ARG A 173 -7.11 -24.64 -8.69
CA ARG A 173 -7.16 -23.60 -9.75
C ARG A 173 -6.01 -22.60 -9.70
N HIS A 174 -5.22 -22.59 -8.63
CA HIS A 174 -4.04 -21.74 -8.54
C HIS A 174 -2.85 -22.33 -9.30
N LYS A 175 -2.84 -23.64 -9.51
CA LYS A 175 -1.72 -24.35 -10.12
C LYS A 175 -1.62 -24.02 -11.60
N HIS A 176 -0.39 -23.86 -12.08
CA HIS A 176 -0.15 -23.73 -13.51
C HIS A 176 -0.49 -25.05 -14.23
N PRO A 177 -1.20 -25.03 -15.38
CA PRO A 177 -1.60 -26.25 -16.10
C PRO A 177 -0.42 -27.12 -16.55
N GLU A 178 0.71 -26.48 -16.86
CA GLU A 178 1.99 -27.15 -17.20
C GLU A 178 2.84 -27.55 -15.97
N GLY A 179 2.32 -27.39 -14.75
CA GLY A 179 2.99 -27.79 -13.51
C GLY A 179 3.84 -26.70 -12.83
N LYS A 180 4.34 -27.04 -11.64
CA LYS A 180 4.96 -26.09 -10.69
C LYS A 180 6.22 -25.40 -11.21
N GLN A 181 6.97 -26.04 -12.10
CA GLN A 181 8.12 -25.39 -12.74
C GLN A 181 7.67 -24.19 -13.58
N LYS A 182 6.62 -24.37 -14.40
CA LYS A 182 6.10 -23.31 -15.26
C LYS A 182 5.43 -22.18 -14.47
N GLU A 183 4.81 -22.55 -13.35
CA GLU A 183 4.31 -21.61 -12.35
C GLU A 183 5.42 -20.69 -11.83
N PHE A 184 6.54 -21.28 -11.39
CA PHE A 184 7.69 -20.53 -10.90
C PHE A 184 8.33 -19.67 -12.00
N GLU A 185 8.49 -20.19 -13.22
CA GLU A 185 9.01 -19.41 -14.36
C GLU A 185 8.14 -18.19 -14.66
N SER A 186 6.82 -18.35 -14.66
CA SER A 186 5.87 -17.26 -14.92
C SER A 186 5.94 -16.21 -13.81
N TRP A 187 5.95 -16.64 -12.55
CA TRP A 187 6.11 -15.77 -11.40
C TRP A 187 7.44 -15.00 -11.43
N LEU A 188 8.54 -15.65 -11.81
CA LEU A 188 9.86 -15.01 -11.94
C LEU A 188 9.85 -13.89 -12.98
N VAL A 189 9.26 -14.13 -14.15
CA VAL A 189 9.15 -13.12 -15.21
C VAL A 189 8.38 -11.90 -14.70
N GLU A 190 7.33 -12.10 -13.91
CA GLU A 190 6.55 -11.00 -13.35
C GLU A 190 7.29 -10.22 -12.27
N GLU A 191 8.03 -10.90 -11.38
CA GLU A 191 8.76 -10.27 -10.28
C GLU A 191 10.02 -9.53 -10.73
N THR A 192 10.64 -9.97 -11.83
CA THR A 192 11.97 -9.50 -12.22
C THR A 192 12.04 -8.93 -13.64
N GLY A 193 11.00 -9.09 -14.45
CA GLY A 193 10.99 -8.74 -15.86
C GLY A 193 11.93 -9.58 -16.75
N GLN A 194 12.66 -10.56 -16.19
CA GLN A 194 13.67 -11.35 -16.90
C GLN A 194 13.20 -12.77 -17.19
N ARG A 195 13.72 -13.36 -18.27
CA ARG A 195 13.47 -14.76 -18.60
C ARG A 195 14.39 -15.68 -17.81
N PRO A 196 13.95 -16.89 -17.42
CA PRO A 196 14.73 -17.84 -16.61
C PRO A 196 16.16 -18.10 -17.10
N SER A 197 16.41 -18.10 -18.41
CA SER A 197 17.72 -18.34 -19.03
C SER A 197 18.76 -17.24 -18.81
N GLU A 198 18.35 -16.06 -18.33
CA GLU A 198 19.19 -14.87 -18.20
C GLU A 198 19.59 -14.57 -16.73
N PHE A 199 19.22 -15.45 -15.79
CA PHE A 199 19.38 -15.22 -14.35
C PHE A 199 20.75 -15.63 -13.78
N PHE A 200 21.28 -14.78 -12.89
CA PHE A 200 22.47 -15.05 -12.08
C PHE A 200 22.15 -15.83 -10.79
N VAL A 201 23.10 -16.67 -10.37
CA VAL A 201 22.98 -17.72 -9.35
C VAL A 201 22.64 -17.21 -7.93
N HIS A 202 23.07 -16.01 -7.53
CA HIS A 202 23.01 -15.57 -6.12
C HIS A 202 21.69 -14.92 -5.66
N GLY A 203 20.70 -14.74 -6.55
CA GLY A 203 19.35 -14.25 -6.20
C GLY A 203 18.25 -15.32 -6.26
N GLN A 204 18.55 -16.49 -6.84
CA GLN A 204 17.55 -17.52 -7.13
C GLN A 204 16.99 -18.18 -5.87
N GLU A 205 17.83 -18.42 -4.86
CA GLU A 205 17.39 -19.09 -3.63
C GLU A 205 16.38 -18.24 -2.85
N LEU A 206 16.64 -16.93 -2.73
CA LEU A 206 15.72 -16.00 -2.07
C LEU A 206 14.39 -15.87 -2.82
N LEU A 207 14.44 -15.77 -4.15
CA LEU A 207 13.25 -15.72 -4.99
C LEU A 207 12.44 -17.02 -4.94
N LEU A 208 13.12 -18.18 -4.96
CA LEU A 208 12.48 -19.48 -4.82
C LEU A 208 11.82 -19.63 -3.45
N MET A 209 12.50 -19.22 -2.37
CA MET A 209 11.93 -19.22 -1.03
C MET A 209 10.69 -18.32 -0.95
N LYS A 210 10.77 -17.10 -1.51
CA LYS A 210 9.62 -16.17 -1.58
C LYS A 210 8.46 -16.79 -2.35
N PHE A 211 8.72 -17.40 -3.50
CA PHE A 211 7.70 -18.11 -4.29
C PHE A 211 7.03 -19.22 -3.49
N LEU A 212 7.80 -20.09 -2.83
CA LEU A 212 7.26 -21.22 -2.08
C LEU A 212 6.38 -20.77 -0.90
N VAL A 213 6.82 -19.75 -0.15
CA VAL A 213 6.05 -19.23 1.00
C VAL A 213 4.78 -18.52 0.53
N THR A 214 4.90 -17.62 -0.45
CA THR A 214 3.76 -16.81 -0.92
C THR A 214 2.70 -17.64 -1.64
N THR A 215 3.09 -18.71 -2.34
CA THR A 215 2.14 -19.68 -2.92
C THR A 215 1.45 -20.51 -1.84
N GLN A 216 2.18 -21.00 -0.83
CA GLN A 216 1.62 -21.81 0.25
C GLN A 216 0.62 -21.04 1.12
N LEU A 217 0.93 -19.80 1.47
CA LEU A 217 0.04 -18.92 2.24
C LEU A 217 -1.05 -18.28 1.37
N GLY A 218 -0.95 -18.44 0.05
CA GLY A 218 -1.75 -17.73 -0.93
C GLY A 218 -3.24 -18.09 -1.02
N CYS A 219 -3.66 -19.16 -0.35
CA CYS A 219 -5.04 -19.66 -0.40
C CYS A 219 -5.91 -19.10 0.73
N THR A 220 -5.31 -18.75 1.87
CA THR A 220 -6.05 -18.25 3.05
C THR A 220 -5.11 -17.44 3.92
N TYR A 221 -5.51 -16.21 4.21
CA TYR A 221 -4.72 -15.29 5.03
C TYR A 221 -5.60 -14.18 5.61
N ASP A 222 -5.10 -13.62 6.70
CA ASP A 222 -5.70 -12.48 7.37
C ASP A 222 -5.21 -11.17 6.74
N LEU A 223 -6.11 -10.21 6.67
CA LEU A 223 -5.90 -8.85 6.21
C LEU A 223 -6.02 -7.94 7.42
N THR A 224 -4.95 -7.21 7.68
CA THR A 224 -4.91 -6.19 8.73
C THR A 224 -4.99 -4.81 8.10
N ARG A 225 -5.90 -3.97 8.60
CA ARG A 225 -6.14 -2.64 8.04
C ARG A 225 -4.90 -1.75 8.21
N LEU A 226 -4.46 -1.14 7.12
CA LEU A 226 -3.38 -0.17 7.14
C LEU A 226 -3.94 1.24 7.23
N SER A 227 -3.38 2.03 8.15
CA SER A 227 -3.65 3.46 8.26
C SER A 227 -2.48 4.24 7.69
N PHE A 228 -2.77 5.22 6.83
CA PHE A 228 -1.74 6.12 6.32
C PHE A 228 -1.52 7.26 7.32
N PRO A 229 -0.26 7.69 7.50
CA PRO A 229 0.04 8.88 8.30
C PRO A 229 -0.58 10.10 7.63
N GLN A 230 -1.06 11.03 8.46
CA GLN A 230 -1.56 12.31 7.99
C GLN A 230 -0.39 13.21 7.55
N PRO A 231 -0.62 14.16 6.63
CA PRO A 231 0.39 15.17 6.31
C PRO A 231 0.84 15.93 7.55
N GLU A 232 2.14 16.21 7.63
CA GLU A 232 2.74 16.91 8.77
C GLU A 232 3.34 18.25 8.33
N ALA A 233 3.22 19.28 9.17
CA ALA A 233 3.79 20.58 8.90
C ALA A 233 5.28 20.62 9.27
N ASN A 234 6.07 21.39 8.53
CA ASN A 234 7.50 21.65 8.81
C ASN A 234 8.39 20.38 8.81
N VAL A 235 8.01 19.34 8.09
CA VAL A 235 8.84 18.16 7.86
C VAL A 235 9.58 18.27 6.52
N ILE A 236 10.76 17.66 6.43
CA ILE A 236 11.60 17.70 5.22
C ILE A 236 11.10 16.80 4.09
N VAL A 237 10.31 15.78 4.45
CA VAL A 237 9.65 14.83 3.54
C VAL A 237 8.30 14.49 4.17
N GLN A 238 7.19 14.63 3.44
CA GLN A 238 5.89 14.20 3.96
C GLN A 238 5.90 12.71 4.33
N PRO A 239 5.27 12.30 5.44
CA PRO A 239 5.17 10.88 5.76
C PRO A 239 4.36 10.14 4.68
N GLY A 240 4.43 8.81 4.66
CA GLY A 240 3.71 7.99 3.70
C GLY A 240 4.50 6.80 3.18
N LEU A 241 4.03 6.22 2.09
CA LEU A 241 4.55 4.95 1.55
C LEU A 241 5.66 5.19 0.51
N PHE A 242 6.74 4.42 0.62
CA PHE A 242 7.91 4.50 -0.25
C PHE A 242 8.32 3.10 -0.73
N LYS A 243 8.83 3.02 -1.96
CA LYS A 243 9.50 1.85 -2.55
C LYS A 243 11.00 2.03 -2.33
N GLY A 244 11.71 1.02 -1.83
CA GLY A 244 13.16 1.13 -1.70
C GLY A 244 13.93 -0.17 -1.90
N ASN A 245 15.19 -0.06 -2.31
CA ASN A 245 16.03 -1.22 -2.59
C ASN A 245 16.59 -1.85 -1.30
N TYR A 246 16.48 -3.17 -1.18
CA TYR A 246 16.98 -3.99 -0.06
C TYR A 246 17.95 -5.07 -0.54
N GLY A 247 18.90 -4.69 -1.40
CA GLY A 247 19.93 -5.60 -1.89
C GLY A 247 19.32 -6.84 -2.55
N GLY A 248 19.83 -8.03 -2.22
CA GLY A 248 19.38 -9.31 -2.80
C GLY A 248 17.89 -9.61 -2.69
N HIS A 249 17.17 -8.94 -1.80
CA HIS A 249 15.72 -9.12 -1.62
C HIS A 249 14.87 -8.30 -2.61
N GLY A 250 15.49 -7.39 -3.38
CA GLY A 250 14.80 -6.55 -4.37
C GLY A 250 14.25 -5.27 -3.76
N ILE A 251 13.08 -4.83 -4.25
CA ILE A 251 12.41 -3.61 -3.77
C ILE A 251 11.34 -3.97 -2.75
N GLU A 252 11.37 -3.29 -1.60
CA GLU A 252 10.36 -3.40 -0.55
C GLU A 252 9.60 -2.09 -0.36
N LEU A 253 8.39 -2.18 0.18
CA LEU A 253 7.55 -1.06 0.56
C LEU A 253 7.75 -0.74 2.04
N ILE A 254 8.01 0.52 2.36
CA ILE A 254 8.10 1.02 3.74
C ILE A 254 7.18 2.22 3.95
N MET A 255 6.59 2.29 5.14
CA MET A 255 5.83 3.44 5.62
C MET A 255 6.75 4.32 6.45
N LEU A 256 7.02 5.54 5.97
CA LEU A 256 7.71 6.59 6.72
C LEU A 256 6.70 7.31 7.61
N THR A 257 7.01 7.43 8.89
CA THR A 257 6.20 8.17 9.88
C THR A 257 7.10 8.99 10.78
N TYR A 258 6.60 10.13 11.27
CA TYR A 258 7.29 10.91 12.30
C TYR A 258 6.78 10.53 13.68
N LEU A 259 7.68 10.59 14.65
CA LEU A 259 7.46 10.28 16.04
C LEU A 259 7.70 11.54 16.88
N PRO A 260 7.29 11.56 18.16
CA PRO A 260 7.68 12.61 19.09
C PRO A 260 9.21 12.80 19.16
N ASP A 261 9.64 13.93 19.70
CA ASP A 261 11.04 14.26 19.96
C ASP A 261 11.95 14.32 18.72
N MET A 262 11.40 14.76 17.58
CA MET A 262 12.13 14.94 16.32
C MET A 262 12.77 13.63 15.81
N MET A 263 12.02 12.54 15.93
CA MET A 263 12.40 11.22 15.41
C MET A 263 11.50 10.85 14.24
N ALA A 264 12.01 10.02 13.33
CA ALA A 264 11.19 9.39 12.30
C ALA A 264 11.55 7.91 12.17
N GLU A 265 10.63 7.11 11.66
CA GLU A 265 10.85 5.69 11.42
C GLU A 265 10.30 5.23 10.06
N GLY A 266 10.97 4.23 9.49
CA GLY A 266 10.50 3.51 8.31
C GLY A 266 10.09 2.10 8.68
N LYS A 267 8.78 1.82 8.73
CA LYS A 267 8.23 0.50 9.02
C LYS A 267 8.01 -0.28 7.73
N LYS A 268 8.43 -1.54 7.67
CA LYS A 268 8.20 -2.41 6.52
C LYS A 268 6.73 -2.77 6.35
N ILE A 269 6.21 -2.51 5.16
CA ILE A 269 4.90 -2.97 4.69
C ILE A 269 5.05 -4.27 3.90
N THR A 270 6.07 -4.35 3.05
CA THR A 270 6.61 -5.62 2.58
C THR A 270 7.98 -5.84 3.19
N GLY A 271 8.38 -7.09 3.36
CA GLY A 271 9.66 -7.41 3.95
C GLY A 271 10.21 -8.75 3.50
N ASP A 272 11.18 -9.22 4.25
CA ASP A 272 12.01 -10.36 3.88
C ASP A 272 12.33 -11.22 5.12
N PRO A 273 12.89 -12.43 4.95
CA PRO A 273 13.22 -13.29 6.09
C PRO A 273 14.20 -12.68 7.10
N ASN A 274 15.02 -11.71 6.70
CA ASN A 274 15.96 -11.03 7.59
C ASN A 274 15.28 -9.90 8.36
N VAL A 275 14.55 -8.99 7.69
CA VAL A 275 13.72 -7.96 8.34
C VAL A 275 12.30 -8.10 7.83
N PRO A 276 11.42 -8.79 8.59
CA PRO A 276 10.05 -9.05 8.18
C PRO A 276 9.21 -7.79 8.00
N ALA A 277 8.12 -7.95 7.23
CA ALA A 277 7.00 -7.02 7.26
C ALA A 277 6.55 -6.74 8.70
N ASN A 278 6.03 -5.54 8.93
CA ASN A 278 5.70 -4.99 10.23
C ASN A 278 6.86 -4.69 11.20
N LYS A 279 8.12 -4.93 10.82
CA LYS A 279 9.27 -4.46 11.60
C LYS A 279 9.73 -3.08 11.16
N ILE A 280 10.30 -2.33 12.10
CA ILE A 280 10.97 -1.08 11.79
C ILE A 280 12.30 -1.41 11.11
N SER A 281 12.51 -0.84 9.93
CA SER A 281 13.75 -0.97 9.16
C SER A 281 14.68 0.21 9.36
N LEU A 282 14.13 1.43 9.55
CA LEU A 282 14.90 2.66 9.63
C LEU A 282 14.49 3.44 10.88
N TYR A 283 15.47 3.98 11.60
CA TYR A 283 15.29 4.90 12.72
C TYR A 283 16.10 6.16 12.44
N ILE A 284 15.45 7.32 12.42
CA ILE A 284 16.04 8.57 11.95
C ILE A 284 16.02 9.58 13.10
N ASP A 285 17.18 10.15 13.40
CA ASP A 285 17.31 11.21 14.41
C ASP A 285 17.42 12.57 13.72
N LEU A 286 16.31 13.30 13.64
CA LEU A 286 16.25 14.59 12.94
C LEU A 286 16.97 15.71 13.70
N ARG A 287 17.37 15.46 14.96
CA ARG A 287 18.11 16.41 15.79
C ARG A 287 19.58 16.48 15.42
N ARG A 288 20.08 15.52 14.62
CA ARG A 288 21.51 15.39 14.27
C ARG A 288 21.73 15.54 12.75
N PRO A 289 21.57 16.75 12.17
CA PRO A 289 21.87 16.98 10.77
C PRO A 289 23.39 16.95 10.51
N MET A 290 23.77 16.65 9.27
CA MET A 290 25.16 16.58 8.82
C MET A 290 25.36 17.45 7.58
N PHE A 291 26.50 18.14 7.51
CA PHE A 291 26.90 18.96 6.36
C PHE A 291 28.27 18.50 5.86
N LEU A 292 28.28 17.80 4.72
CA LEU A 292 29.47 17.15 4.19
C LEU A 292 29.85 17.72 2.82
N ASN A 293 31.15 17.91 2.61
CA ASN A 293 31.69 18.15 1.28
C ASN A 293 31.87 16.84 0.50
N ARG A 294 32.29 16.89 -0.77
CA ARG A 294 32.45 15.69 -1.61
C ARG A 294 33.59 14.78 -1.16
N ASP A 295 34.66 15.34 -0.61
CA ASP A 295 35.86 14.58 -0.24
C ASP A 295 35.62 13.76 1.03
N GLN A 296 34.89 14.30 1.99
CA GLN A 296 34.45 13.60 3.21
C GLN A 296 33.56 12.38 2.92
N GLN A 297 32.95 12.30 1.73
CA GLN A 297 32.03 11.24 1.33
C GLN A 297 32.71 10.16 0.46
N GLN A 298 34.03 10.21 0.29
CA GLN A 298 34.73 9.34 -0.66
C GLN A 298 34.70 7.87 -0.24
N THR A 299 34.88 7.57 1.05
CA THR A 299 34.85 6.20 1.57
C THR A 299 34.00 6.11 2.82
N ILE A 300 33.54 4.91 3.15
CA ILE A 300 32.83 4.64 4.42
C ILE A 300 33.72 4.95 5.62
N ASP A 301 35.02 4.64 5.55
CA ASP A 301 35.95 4.92 6.64
C ASP A 301 36.05 6.41 6.93
N LEU A 302 36.05 7.26 5.90
CA LEU A 302 36.03 8.73 6.07
C LEU A 302 34.73 9.18 6.74
N LEU A 303 33.59 8.62 6.34
CA LEU A 303 32.29 8.92 6.94
C LEU A 303 32.21 8.49 8.41
N GLN A 304 32.80 7.35 8.76
CA GLN A 304 32.84 6.85 10.14
C GLN A 304 33.74 7.67 11.06
N GLN A 305 34.72 8.39 10.51
CA GLN A 305 35.59 9.32 11.25
C GLN A 305 34.94 10.67 11.53
N ILE A 306 33.78 10.96 10.94
CA ILE A 306 33.09 12.24 11.15
C ILE A 306 32.48 12.23 12.54
N ASP A 307 33.00 13.12 13.38
CA ASP A 307 32.50 13.29 14.75
C ASP A 307 31.05 13.76 14.73
N ILE A 308 30.20 13.06 15.49
CA ILE A 308 28.79 13.41 15.64
C ILE A 308 28.67 14.08 17.00
N PRO A 309 28.30 15.37 17.06
CA PRO A 309 28.17 16.07 18.33
C PRO A 309 27.32 15.27 19.32
N ASP A 310 27.83 15.12 20.55
CA ASP A 310 27.16 14.36 21.61
C ASP A 310 25.76 14.92 21.89
N SER A 311 25.60 16.24 21.77
CA SER A 311 24.34 16.97 21.92
C SER A 311 23.89 17.58 20.59
N PRO A 312 22.58 17.54 20.27
CA PRO A 312 22.04 18.24 19.12
C PRO A 312 22.21 19.76 19.26
N PRO A 313 22.27 20.52 18.15
CA PRO A 313 22.38 21.98 18.20
C PRO A 313 21.14 22.61 18.86
N ASP A 314 21.36 23.69 19.64
CA ASP A 314 20.32 24.40 20.41
C ASP A 314 19.19 25.00 19.55
N SER A 315 19.45 25.22 18.25
CA SER A 315 18.47 25.73 17.31
C SER A 315 18.59 25.03 15.95
N TYR A 316 17.48 24.49 15.46
CA TYR A 316 17.39 23.90 14.13
C TYR A 316 17.25 24.99 13.06
N PRO A 317 18.07 25.00 11.99
CA PRO A 317 17.78 25.84 10.85
C PRO A 317 16.54 25.30 10.14
N HIS A 318 15.44 26.07 10.13
CA HIS A 318 14.19 25.70 9.44
C HIS A 318 14.40 25.30 7.97
N ASN A 319 15.51 25.73 7.34
CA ASN A 319 15.93 25.33 6.01
C ASN A 319 17.37 24.81 6.03
N LEU A 320 17.54 23.52 5.79
CA LEU A 320 18.86 22.93 5.53
C LEU A 320 19.33 23.35 4.13
N PRO A 321 20.52 23.96 3.96
CA PRO A 321 21.04 24.29 2.65
C PRO A 321 21.31 23.02 1.83
N PRO A 322 21.03 23.02 0.52
CA PRO A 322 21.43 21.93 -0.35
C PRO A 322 22.94 21.70 -0.31
N GLN A 323 23.36 20.45 -0.26
CA GLN A 323 24.76 20.03 -0.18
C GLN A 323 25.06 18.96 -1.25
N PRO A 324 26.33 18.81 -1.69
CA PRO A 324 26.68 17.76 -2.62
C PRO A 324 26.49 16.37 -1.98
N PHE A 325 26.04 15.41 -2.78
CA PHE A 325 25.96 14.01 -2.40
C PHE A 325 26.71 13.13 -3.39
N ARG A 326 27.35 12.09 -2.86
CA ARG A 326 27.83 10.93 -3.62
C ARG A 326 27.68 9.70 -2.75
N VAL A 327 27.43 8.56 -3.39
CA VAL A 327 27.66 7.27 -2.75
C VAL A 327 29.18 7.07 -2.61
N PRO A 328 29.68 6.58 -1.46
CA PRO A 328 31.09 6.25 -1.30
C PRO A 328 31.58 5.24 -2.33
N ASP A 329 32.86 5.32 -2.72
CA ASP A 329 33.44 4.45 -3.76
C ASP A 329 33.49 2.98 -3.34
N ASP A 330 33.51 2.72 -2.03
CA ASP A 330 33.53 1.38 -1.45
C ASP A 330 32.13 0.88 -1.05
N CYS A 331 31.06 1.55 -1.50
CA CYS A 331 29.68 1.15 -1.27
C CYS A 331 29.06 0.45 -2.48
N PHE A 332 28.27 -0.59 -2.21
CA PHE A 332 27.38 -1.19 -3.18
C PHE A 332 26.15 -0.30 -3.39
N GLU A 333 25.94 0.12 -4.63
CA GLU A 333 24.77 0.86 -5.08
C GLU A 333 24.01 0.05 -6.12
N ARG A 334 22.76 -0.32 -5.80
CA ARG A 334 21.96 -1.17 -6.69
C ARG A 334 21.36 -0.41 -7.88
N PHE A 335 21.06 0.88 -7.70
CA PHE A 335 20.44 1.74 -8.69
C PHE A 335 21.37 2.89 -9.06
N SER A 336 21.77 3.00 -10.34
CA SER A 336 22.79 3.95 -10.79
C SER A 336 22.32 5.39 -10.98
N GLY A 337 21.01 5.67 -10.86
CA GLY A 337 20.43 6.99 -11.07
C GLY A 337 20.30 7.85 -9.80
N THR A 338 21.12 7.61 -8.77
CA THR A 338 21.03 8.35 -7.51
C THR A 338 21.38 9.83 -7.68
N PRO A 339 20.58 10.76 -7.13
CA PRO A 339 20.87 12.19 -7.25
C PRO A 339 22.19 12.62 -6.59
N HIS A 340 22.91 13.57 -7.20
CA HIS A 340 24.22 14.03 -6.72
C HIS A 340 24.18 15.24 -5.77
N LYS A 341 23.00 15.62 -5.29
CA LYS A 341 22.78 16.70 -4.32
C LYS A 341 21.65 16.29 -3.39
N CYS A 342 21.77 16.58 -2.11
CA CYS A 342 20.71 16.35 -1.12
C CYS A 342 20.34 17.66 -0.41
N ILE A 343 19.08 17.76 0.03
CA ILE A 343 18.53 18.88 0.79
C ILE A 343 18.55 18.62 2.31
N GLY A 344 18.82 17.38 2.72
CA GLY A 344 19.01 17.02 4.11
C GLY A 344 19.86 15.77 4.26
N ARG A 345 20.59 15.68 5.36
CA ARG A 345 21.34 14.48 5.75
C ARG A 345 21.35 14.39 7.25
N PHE A 346 21.01 13.22 7.78
CA PHE A 346 20.84 13.01 9.22
C PHE A 346 21.49 11.70 9.64
N HIS A 347 21.93 11.66 10.90
CA HIS A 347 22.29 10.40 11.52
C HIS A 347 21.04 9.52 11.69
N ALA A 348 21.20 8.24 11.39
CA ALA A 348 20.14 7.26 11.45
C ALA A 348 20.69 5.89 11.84
N LYS A 349 19.80 4.94 12.09
CA LYS A 349 20.15 3.54 12.33
C LYS A 349 19.26 2.64 11.51
N GLY A 350 19.85 1.63 10.90
CA GLY A 350 19.15 0.61 10.15
C GLY A 350 18.98 -0.64 10.99
N GLN A 351 17.81 -1.28 10.91
CA GLN A 351 17.60 -2.59 11.52
C GLN A 351 18.18 -3.66 10.59
N ILE A 352 19.01 -4.53 11.16
CA ILE A 352 19.54 -5.73 10.50
C ILE A 352 19.28 -6.95 11.39
N ALA A 353 19.26 -8.13 10.77
CA ALA A 353 19.20 -9.41 11.47
C ALA A 353 19.67 -10.54 10.55
N GLY A 354 20.01 -11.70 11.13
CA GLY A 354 20.17 -12.94 10.39
C GLY A 354 18.83 -13.46 9.86
N HIS A 355 18.88 -14.60 9.15
CA HIS A 355 17.69 -15.26 8.63
C HIS A 355 16.67 -15.55 9.76
N ASP A 356 15.37 -15.52 9.43
CA ASP A 356 14.25 -15.61 10.37
C ASP A 356 14.28 -14.54 11.48
N PHE A 357 14.75 -13.33 11.13
CA PHE A 357 14.90 -12.20 12.06
C PHE A 357 15.75 -12.56 13.30
N SER A 358 16.76 -13.42 13.14
CA SER A 358 17.60 -13.88 14.24
C SER A 358 18.64 -12.84 14.67
N ASN A 359 18.82 -12.68 15.98
CA ASN A 359 19.76 -11.72 16.59
C ASN A 359 19.65 -10.28 16.01
N PRO A 360 18.46 -9.66 16.07
CA PRO A 360 18.24 -8.36 15.47
C PRO A 360 19.05 -7.27 16.19
N SER A 361 19.71 -6.41 15.41
CA SER A 361 20.50 -5.29 15.92
C SER A 361 20.36 -4.05 15.03
N ARG A 362 20.79 -2.90 15.57
CA ARG A 362 20.73 -1.62 14.87
C ARG A 362 22.14 -1.21 14.46
N THR A 363 22.35 -1.02 13.16
CA THR A 363 23.62 -0.57 12.59
C THR A 363 23.57 0.93 12.28
N PRO A 364 24.67 1.69 12.47
CA PRO A 364 24.74 3.09 12.09
C PRO A 364 24.52 3.33 10.59
N GLY A 365 23.88 4.44 10.25
CA GLY A 365 23.62 4.83 8.88
C GLY A 365 23.34 6.32 8.71
N HIS A 366 23.32 6.79 7.47
CA HIS A 366 22.91 8.15 7.14
C HIS A 366 21.59 8.13 6.37
N TRP A 367 20.59 8.87 6.86
CA TRP A 367 19.39 9.17 6.08
C TRP A 367 19.66 10.41 5.23
N VAL A 368 19.43 10.32 3.92
CA VAL A 368 19.80 11.36 2.94
C VAL A 368 18.56 11.76 2.16
N VAL A 369 18.13 13.01 2.27
CA VAL A 369 16.92 13.50 1.61
C VAL A 369 17.30 14.23 0.33
N PHE A 370 16.80 13.77 -0.82
CA PHE A 370 17.08 14.38 -2.11
C PHE A 370 16.03 15.43 -2.49
N ASP A 371 14.76 15.08 -2.28
CA ASP A 371 13.59 15.93 -2.50
C ASP A 371 12.39 15.42 -1.67
N GLU A 372 11.22 16.02 -1.88
CA GLU A 372 9.96 15.70 -1.19
C GLU A 372 9.48 14.24 -1.36
N ASN A 373 9.95 13.56 -2.42
CA ASN A 373 9.51 12.23 -2.81
C ASN A 373 10.63 11.19 -2.80
N THR A 374 11.88 11.61 -2.60
CA THR A 374 13.05 10.75 -2.77
C THR A 374 14.03 10.94 -1.63
N PHE A 375 14.40 9.83 -0.99
CA PHE A 375 15.47 9.80 0.00
C PHE A 375 16.30 8.53 -0.18
N GLY A 376 17.45 8.48 0.49
CA GLY A 376 18.32 7.33 0.54
C GLY A 376 18.70 6.98 1.98
N PHE A 377 19.17 5.76 2.16
CA PHE A 377 19.78 5.30 3.39
C PHE A 377 21.13 4.65 3.09
N LEU A 378 22.18 5.20 3.69
CA LEU A 378 23.53 4.66 3.60
C LEU A 378 23.81 3.76 4.81
N TRP A 379 23.94 2.47 4.57
CA TRP A 379 24.25 1.45 5.57
C TRP A 379 25.76 1.37 5.77
N LEU A 380 26.29 1.93 6.87
CA LEU A 380 27.74 2.08 7.02
C LEU A 380 28.46 0.74 7.17
N GLU A 381 28.00 -0.13 8.06
CA GLU A 381 28.64 -1.43 8.30
C GLU A 381 28.43 -2.42 7.16
N LEU A 382 27.35 -2.27 6.39
CA LEU A 382 27.07 -3.13 5.23
C LEU A 382 27.72 -2.62 3.94
N LYS A 383 28.33 -1.42 3.97
CA LYS A 383 28.84 -0.71 2.80
C LYS A 383 27.84 -0.75 1.64
N SER A 384 26.60 -0.35 1.91
CA SER A 384 25.49 -0.46 0.95
C SER A 384 24.65 0.81 0.96
N PHE A 385 24.07 1.16 -0.20
CA PHE A 385 23.16 2.28 -0.35
C PHE A 385 21.80 1.83 -0.87
N SER A 386 20.75 2.20 -0.12
CA SER A 386 19.35 1.99 -0.50
C SER A 386 18.74 3.31 -0.94
N LEU A 387 18.16 3.35 -2.15
CA LEU A 387 17.36 4.48 -2.61
C LEU A 387 15.88 4.20 -2.35
N TYR A 388 15.12 5.24 -2.02
CA TYR A 388 13.69 5.19 -1.75
C TYR A 388 12.95 6.26 -2.54
N SER A 389 11.82 5.89 -3.15
CA SER A 389 10.96 6.79 -3.92
C SER A 389 9.50 6.61 -3.52
N ARG A 390 8.78 7.72 -3.36
CA ARG A 390 7.39 7.75 -2.90
C ARG A 390 6.48 6.99 -3.86
N VAL A 391 5.54 6.23 -3.30
CA VAL A 391 4.41 5.64 -4.02
C VAL A 391 3.48 6.77 -4.48
N GLN A 392 3.28 6.88 -5.79
CA GLN A 392 2.50 7.97 -6.41
C GLN A 392 1.02 7.60 -6.61
N GLU A 393 0.70 6.32 -6.43
CA GLU A 393 -0.65 5.81 -6.49
C GLU A 393 -1.54 6.46 -5.44
N HIS A 394 -2.72 6.89 -5.87
CA HIS A 394 -3.78 7.31 -4.97
C HIS A 394 -4.53 6.08 -4.45
N PHE A 395 -4.74 6.08 -3.14
CA PHE A 395 -5.51 5.10 -2.40
C PHE A 395 -6.73 5.83 -1.85
N ASP A 396 -7.93 5.32 -2.15
CA ASP A 396 -9.20 5.99 -1.84
C ASP A 396 -9.72 5.65 -0.45
#